data_AF-A0A1C8ZR82-F1
#
_entry.id   AF-A0A1C8ZR82-F1
#
_cell.length_a   1.000
_cell.length_b   1.000
_cell.length_c   1.000
_cell.angle_alpha   90.00
_cell.angle_beta   90.00
_cell.angle_gamma   90.00
#
_symmetry.space_group_name_H-M   'P 1'
#
loop_
_entity.id
_entity.type
_entity.pdbx_description
1 polymer ?
#
loop_
_entity_poly.entity_id
_entity_poly.type
_entity_poly.pdbx_seq_one_letter_code
_entity_poly.pdbx_strand_id
1 'polypeptide(L)'
;MESVVKSAFKKAKEVVNDSEIHVFRDSYGAYYMIIVRQASCKDKSKIIDKIYDEVYKMIDQIDLTIYIFTEEAYKIFLEENKKYLEEVKIN
;
A
#
# COMPACT_ATOMS: atom_id res chain seq x y z
N MET A 1 9.76 -10.85 -5.06
CA MET A 1 8.83 -10.11 -4.20
C MET A 1 8.61 -8.68 -4.71
N GLU A 2 9.66 -7.91 -4.95
CA GLU A 2 9.55 -6.52 -5.46
C GLU A 2 8.74 -6.37 -6.77
N SER A 3 8.85 -7.33 -7.70
CA SER A 3 8.04 -7.33 -8.93
C SER A 3 6.54 -7.41 -8.66
N VAL A 4 6.12 -8.14 -7.62
CA VAL A 4 4.72 -8.28 -7.21
C VAL A 4 4.23 -7.02 -6.52
N VAL A 5 5.03 -6.45 -5.61
CA VAL A 5 4.71 -5.16 -4.96
C VAL A 5 4.62 -4.04 -5.99
N LYS A 6 5.48 -4.04 -7.00
CA LYS A 6 5.40 -3.10 -8.13
C LYS A 6 4.11 -3.28 -8.94
N SER A 7 3.65 -4.51 -9.15
CA SER A 7 2.37 -4.78 -9.81
C SER A 7 1.20 -4.27 -8.97
N ALA A 8 1.20 -4.56 -7.67
CA ALA A 8 0.21 -4.05 -6.72
C ALA A 8 0.17 -2.52 -6.72
N PHE A 9 1.33 -1.85 -6.73
CA PHE A 9 1.44 -0.39 -6.75
C PHE A 9 0.85 0.21 -8.04
N LYS A 10 1.14 -0.40 -9.19
CA LYS A 10 0.53 0.00 -10.47
C LYS A 10 -0.98 -0.15 -10.43
N LYS A 11 -1.48 -1.29 -9.94
CA LYS A 11 -2.92 -1.52 -9.78
C LYS A 11 -3.55 -0.50 -8.84
N ALA A 12 -2.90 -0.18 -7.73
CA ALA A 12 -3.37 0.83 -6.80
C ALA A 12 -3.52 2.18 -7.52
N LYS A 13 -2.48 2.63 -8.24
CA LYS A 13 -2.54 3.87 -9.06
C LYS A 13 -3.72 3.89 -10.04
N GLU A 14 -3.94 2.79 -10.76
CA GLU A 14 -5.08 2.65 -11.69
C GLU A 14 -6.44 2.72 -11.01
N VAL A 15 -6.56 2.16 -9.80
CA VAL A 15 -7.84 2.05 -9.08
C VAL A 15 -8.18 3.35 -8.37
N VAL A 16 -7.19 4.04 -7.79
CA VAL A 16 -7.45 5.20 -6.92
C VAL A 16 -7.25 6.56 -7.55
N ASN A 17 -6.66 6.65 -8.75
CA ASN A 17 -6.45 7.86 -9.58
C ASN A 17 -6.02 9.13 -8.81
N ASP A 18 -4.79 9.60 -9.03
CA ASP A 18 -4.21 10.82 -8.43
C ASP A 18 -4.08 10.83 -6.90
N SER A 19 -4.32 9.70 -6.23
CA SER A 19 -4.00 9.58 -4.80
C SER A 19 -2.49 9.45 -4.60
N GLU A 20 -2.00 10.03 -3.51
CA GLU A 20 -0.64 9.82 -3.02
C GLU A 20 -0.51 8.38 -2.49
N ILE A 21 0.51 7.66 -2.97
CA ILE A 21 0.76 6.27 -2.61
C ILE A 21 2.23 6.11 -2.26
N HIS A 22 2.48 5.56 -1.08
CA HIS A 22 3.81 5.22 -0.60
C HIS A 22 3.92 3.72 -0.38
N VAL A 23 5.12 3.20 -0.53
CA VAL A 23 5.46 1.82 -0.18
C VAL A 23 6.60 1.86 0.80
N PHE A 24 6.43 1.14 1.90
CA PHE A 24 7.45 0.97 2.93
C PHE A 24 7.80 -0.49 3.09
N ARG A 25 8.99 -0.74 3.66
CA ARG A 25 9.45 -2.07 4.05
C ARG A 25 10.00 -2.02 5.48
N ASP A 26 9.70 -3.03 6.28
CA ASP A 26 10.30 -3.19 7.60
C ASP A 26 11.57 -4.06 7.59
N SER A 27 12.23 -4.19 8.74
CA SER A 27 13.45 -4.99 8.88
C SER A 27 13.24 -6.50 8.71
N TYR A 28 11.99 -6.99 8.77
CA TYR A 28 11.65 -8.39 8.53
C TYR A 28 11.33 -8.66 7.06
N GLY A 29 11.23 -7.60 6.25
CA GLY A 29 11.00 -7.66 4.83
C GLY A 29 9.53 -7.61 4.42
N ALA A 30 8.61 -7.37 5.36
CA ALA A 30 7.20 -7.14 5.06
C ALA A 30 6.98 -5.78 4.41
N TYR A 31 6.04 -5.71 3.48
CA TYR A 31 5.71 -4.51 2.73
C TYR A 31 4.45 -3.85 3.25
N TYR A 32 4.45 -2.52 3.27
CA TYR A 32 3.31 -1.70 3.66
C TYR A 32 3.01 -0.70 2.55
N MET A 33 1.84 -0.83 1.92
CA MET A 33 1.36 0.12 0.92
C MET A 33 0.38 1.08 1.58
N ILE A 34 0.72 2.36 1.58
CA ILE A 34 -0.09 3.42 2.16
C ILE A 34 -0.71 4.20 1.01
N ILE A 35 -2.03 4.26 0.96
CA ILE A 35 -2.80 5.09 0.03
C ILE A 35 -3.41 6.24 0.84
N VAL A 36 -3.02 7.47 0.54
CA VAL A 36 -3.47 8.67 1.25
C VAL A 36 -4.69 9.24 0.53
N ARG A 37 -5.88 9.00 1.07
CA ARG A 37 -7.15 9.54 0.57
C ARG A 37 -8.28 9.43 1.59
N GLN A 38 -9.26 10.31 1.44
CA GLN A 38 -10.57 10.09 2.06
C GLN A 38 -11.36 9.04 1.27
N ALA A 39 -11.86 8.02 1.98
CA ALA A 39 -12.65 6.93 1.40
C ALA A 39 -13.56 6.33 2.48
N SER A 40 -14.78 5.94 2.10
CA SER A 40 -15.67 5.17 2.99
C SER A 40 -15.09 3.77 3.24
N CYS A 41 -15.49 3.10 4.33
CA CYS A 41 -15.04 1.72 4.58
C CYS A 41 -15.39 0.77 3.43
N LYS A 42 -16.54 0.99 2.78
CA LYS A 42 -16.97 0.21 1.61
C LYS A 42 -16.05 0.41 0.42
N ASP A 43 -15.61 1.65 0.17
CA ASP A 43 -14.68 1.94 -0.92
C ASP A 43 -13.28 1.43 -0.59
N LYS A 44 -12.85 1.53 0.67
CA LYS A 44 -11.57 0.97 1.13
C LYS A 44 -11.49 -0.54 0.86
N SER A 45 -12.52 -1.30 1.23
CA SER A 45 -12.59 -2.75 0.94
C SER A 45 -12.43 -3.01 -0.57
N LYS A 46 -13.23 -2.35 -1.41
CA LYS A 46 -13.17 -2.55 -2.86
C LYS A 46 -11.80 -2.22 -3.47
N ILE A 47 -11.12 -1.21 -2.95
CA ILE A 47 -9.78 -0.83 -3.40
C ILE A 47 -8.79 -1.94 -3.03
N ILE A 48 -8.81 -2.38 -1.77
CA ILE A 48 -7.93 -3.42 -1.25
C ILE A 48 -8.13 -4.73 -2.02
N ASP A 49 -9.39 -5.15 -2.21
CA ASP A 49 -9.73 -6.38 -2.93
C ASP A 49 -9.16 -6.37 -4.35
N LYS A 50 -9.35 -5.27 -5.09
CA LYS A 50 -8.81 -5.13 -6.47
C LYS A 50 -7.29 -5.18 -6.53
N ILE A 51 -6.60 -4.70 -5.50
CA ILE A 51 -5.13 -4.75 -5.46
C ILE A 51 -4.69 -6.19 -5.18
N TYR A 52 -5.32 -6.88 -4.23
CA TYR A 52 -5.01 -8.28 -3.96
C TYR A 52 -5.38 -9.22 -5.11
N ASP A 53 -6.49 -8.97 -5.82
CA ASP A 53 -6.84 -9.70 -7.05
C ASP A 53 -5.70 -9.64 -8.08
N GLU A 54 -4.95 -8.54 -8.16
CA GLU A 54 -3.79 -8.44 -9.04
C GLU A 54 -2.58 -9.20 -8.49
N VAL A 55 -2.33 -9.12 -7.19
CA VAL A 55 -1.27 -9.87 -6.50
C VAL A 55 -1.45 -11.38 -6.70
N TYR A 56 -2.68 -11.87 -6.54
CA TYR A 56 -3.03 -13.29 -6.67
C TYR A 56 -2.81 -13.87 -8.07
N LYS A 57 -2.70 -13.03 -9.11
CA LYS A 57 -2.31 -13.50 -10.45
C LYS A 57 -0.85 -13.94 -10.52
N MET A 58 -0.03 -13.54 -9.55
CA MET A 58 1.41 -13.75 -9.57
C MET A 58 1.88 -14.74 -8.51
N ILE A 59 1.29 -14.70 -7.30
CA ILE A 59 1.69 -15.52 -6.16
C ILE A 59 0.49 -15.76 -5.21
N ASP A 60 0.54 -16.86 -4.46
CA ASP A 60 -0.51 -17.23 -3.50
C ASP A 60 -0.32 -16.62 -2.10
N GLN A 61 0.89 -16.17 -1.77
CA GLN A 61 1.22 -15.65 -0.44
C GLN A 61 2.23 -14.49 -0.51
N ILE A 62 1.96 -13.42 0.23
CA ILE A 62 2.84 -12.26 0.39
C ILE A 62 2.64 -11.60 1.75
N ASP A 63 3.73 -11.11 2.34
CA ASP A 63 3.69 -10.20 3.49
C ASP A 63 3.50 -8.76 2.99
N LEU A 64 2.27 -8.44 2.56
CA LEU A 64 1.85 -7.10 2.17
C LEU A 64 0.72 -6.66 3.08
N THR A 65 0.77 -5.43 3.58
CA THR A 65 -0.34 -4.77 4.27
C THR A 65 -0.72 -3.51 3.51
N ILE A 66 -2.01 -3.31 3.25
CA ILE A 66 -2.51 -2.13 2.55
C ILE A 66 -3.29 -1.27 3.54
N TYR A 67 -2.85 -0.04 3.73
CA TYR A 67 -3.53 0.96 4.53
C TYR A 67 -4.09 2.07 3.65
N ILE A 68 -5.32 2.50 3.98
CA ILE A 68 -5.94 3.66 3.34
C ILE A 68 -6.24 4.69 4.43
N PHE A 69 -5.39 5.71 4.50
CA PHE A 69 -5.41 6.74 5.52
C PHE A 69 -5.91 8.07 4.99
N THR A 70 -6.52 8.87 5.86
CA THR A 70 -6.61 10.32 5.64
C THR A 70 -5.23 10.94 5.77
N GLU A 71 -5.04 12.15 5.24
CA GLU A 71 -3.76 12.85 5.32
C GLU A 71 -3.26 13.01 6.76
N GLU A 72 -4.16 13.34 7.70
CA GLU A 72 -3.84 13.46 9.12
C GLU A 72 -3.39 12.13 9.75
N ALA A 73 -4.13 11.05 9.51
CA ALA A 73 -3.77 9.73 10.02
C ALA A 73 -2.44 9.24 9.43
N TYR A 74 -2.15 9.57 8.17
CA TYR A 74 -0.89 9.25 7.54
C TYR A 74 0.29 9.97 8.21
N LYS A 75 0.15 11.26 8.52
CA LYS A 75 1.19 12.04 9.22
C LYS A 75 1.53 11.44 10.59
N ILE A 76 0.51 11.09 11.37
CA ILE A 76 0.69 10.43 12.68
C ILE A 76 1.41 9.08 12.50
N PHE A 77 0.94 8.26 11.56
CA PHE A 77 1.56 6.97 11.26
C PHE A 77 3.05 7.11 10.92
N LEU A 78 3.43 8.08 10.07
CA LEU A 78 4.82 8.32 9.73
C LEU A 78 5.67 8.72 10.94
N GLU A 79 5.16 9.65 11.76
CA GLU A 79 5.90 10.12 12.94
C GLU A 79 6.24 8.99 13.91
N GLU A 80 5.28 8.08 14.12
CA GLU A 80 5.42 6.92 15.00
C GLU A 80 6.30 5.82 14.40
N ASN A 81 6.26 5.63 13.07
CA ASN A 81 6.87 4.46 12.43
C ASN A 81 8.15 4.73 11.63
N LYS A 82 8.57 5.99 11.46
CA LYS A 82 9.77 6.38 10.65
C LYS A 82 11.08 5.70 11.04
N LYS A 83 11.20 5.14 12.25
CA LYS A 83 12.39 4.42 12.70
C LYS A 83 12.41 2.95 12.28
N TYR A 84 11.25 2.41 11.93
CA TYR A 84 11.04 0.98 11.65
C TYR A 84 10.78 0.70 10.17
N LEU A 85 10.48 1.75 9.40
CA LEU A 85 10.07 1.65 8.01
C LEU A 85 11.05 2.39 7.10
N GLU A 86 11.48 1.71 6.05
CA GLU A 86 12.24 2.27 4.93
C GLU A 86 11.30 2.52 3.75
N GLU A 87 11.33 3.73 3.17
CA GLU A 87 10.53 4.02 1.98
C GLU A 87 11.14 3.37 0.73
N VAL A 88 10.32 2.61 0.01
CA VAL A 88 10.68 1.91 -1.22
C VAL A 88 10.20 2.74 -2.41
N LYS A 89 11.14 3.26 -3.20
CA LYS A 89 10.82 3.99 -4.43
C LYS A 89 10.45 3.03 -5.55
N ILE A 90 9.16 2.96 -5.89
CA ILE A 90 8.66 2.19 -7.02
C ILE A 90 8.60 3.09 -8.27
N ASN A 91 9.55 2.87 -9.20
CA ASN A 91 9.56 3.49 -10.53
C ASN A 91 8.72 2.69 -11.53
#